data_AF-B7ART1-F1
#
_entry.id   AF-B7ART1-F1
#
_cell.length_a   1.000
_cell.length_b   1.000
_cell.length_c   1.000
_cell.angle_alpha   90.00
_cell.angle_beta   90.00
_cell.angle_gamma   90.00
#
_symmetry.space_group_name_H-M   'P 1'
#
loop_
_entity.id
_entity.type
_entity.pdbx_description
1 polymer ?
#
loop_
_entity_poly.entity_id
_entity_poly.type
_entity_poly.pdbx_seq_one_letter_code
_entity_poly.pdbx_strand_id
1 'polypeptide(L)'
;MNAYFAEHPEQIVGKMEMVSGPYGMESTCRADDSRPFEEQLAKALQNITGQIDTIDLDEELADDMSRQSIPADPFVKNFSYTVVDNEVYYRENSVMKPVEVSDTAKERIKGMVAIRNCTQELIDMQLEEYSDVTIKEKQAELNSLYDNFSKKYGLINSQTNKRAFNQDSSYCLLCSLEKLDDEGNFKGKADMFTKRTIKRAEVVTSVDTASEALAVSLAEKAKIDLDFMGELTGKDKDTLTEELRGVIFQNPLTDVWETADQYLSGNVREKLAIAATYAENHPEYAPNVQALTQVQPRELDASEIEVRIGATWIEPKYINDFMRDIFQTPEHLFRRDTIGVQFSGVTGEWNVKGKNADYGNTLVNMTYGTSRVNAYKILEDSLNLKDTRVYDTIEEDGKEKRVLNKKETMIASQKQEAIREAFKDWVFRDPERRQTLVAKYNELFNSTRPREYDGSHLKFPGMTPDIELKPHQKNAVAHVLYGDNTLLAHCVGAGKTFEMTAAAMESKRLGLCQKSLFVVPNHLTEQWASDFLRLYPGANILAATKKDFEPANRKKFCSRIATGDYDAVIIGHSQFEKIPLSQERQAATIERQIDEIELAIEQAKKITGSVILLSRWKNQGKHCRCVLIS
;
A
#
# COMPACT_ATOMS: atom_id res chain seq x y z
N MET A 1 -28.60 13.78 -14.71
CA MET A 1 -28.11 14.43 -15.95
C MET A 1 -27.09 15.48 -15.55
N ASN A 2 -25.92 15.53 -16.20
CA ASN A 2 -24.90 16.56 -15.97
C ASN A 2 -25.48 17.95 -16.26
N ALA A 3 -25.16 18.95 -15.43
CA ALA A 3 -25.69 20.32 -15.56
C ALA A 3 -25.42 20.92 -16.95
N TYR A 4 -24.26 20.63 -17.54
CA TYR A 4 -23.92 21.06 -18.89
C TYR A 4 -24.95 20.62 -19.94
N PHE A 5 -25.33 19.33 -19.95
CA PHE A 5 -26.31 18.81 -20.92
C PHE A 5 -27.75 19.24 -20.60
N ALA A 6 -28.04 19.64 -19.36
CA ALA A 6 -29.32 20.23 -19.00
C ALA A 6 -29.45 21.66 -19.57
N GLU A 7 -28.35 22.42 -19.57
CA GLU A 7 -28.26 23.79 -20.09
C GLU A 7 -28.02 23.83 -21.61
N HIS A 8 -27.43 22.78 -22.16
CA HIS A 8 -27.10 22.61 -23.59
C HIS A 8 -27.76 21.35 -24.18
N PRO A 9 -29.10 21.29 -24.29
CA PRO A 9 -29.79 20.15 -24.89
C PRO A 9 -29.42 19.92 -26.36
N GLU A 10 -28.94 20.94 -27.08
CA GLU A 10 -28.39 20.84 -28.43
C GLU A 10 -27.09 20.02 -28.54
N GLN A 11 -26.43 19.73 -27.40
CA GLN A 11 -25.25 18.86 -27.32
C GLN A 11 -25.61 17.38 -27.11
N ILE A 12 -26.90 17.05 -27.00
CA ILE A 12 -27.39 15.69 -26.85
C ILE A 12 -27.79 15.15 -28.22
N VAL A 13 -27.12 14.09 -28.67
CA VAL A 13 -27.51 13.35 -29.88
C VAL A 13 -28.60 12.35 -29.51
N GLY A 14 -29.83 12.85 -29.46
CA GLY A 14 -31.02 12.12 -29.04
C GLY A 14 -31.92 12.94 -28.13
N LYS A 15 -32.91 12.29 -27.51
CA LYS A 15 -33.88 12.93 -26.62
C LYS A 15 -33.82 12.29 -25.24
N MET A 16 -33.53 13.11 -24.23
CA MET A 16 -33.60 12.67 -22.83
C MET A 16 -35.05 12.49 -22.40
N GLU A 17 -35.39 11.30 -21.96
CA GLU A 17 -36.70 10.96 -21.39
C GLU A 17 -36.52 10.18 -20.09
N MET A 18 -37.49 10.30 -19.18
CA MET A 18 -37.55 9.43 -18.00
C MET A 18 -38.39 8.21 -18.36
N VAL A 19 -37.79 7.03 -18.29
CA VAL A 19 -38.45 5.75 -18.57
C VAL A 19 -38.52 4.91 -17.30
N SER A 20 -39.57 4.13 -17.15
CA SER A 20 -39.72 3.24 -16.00
C SER A 20 -38.81 2.04 -16.17
N GLY A 21 -37.81 1.89 -15.30
CA GLY A 21 -36.93 0.73 -15.18
C GLY A 21 -37.29 -0.17 -13.99
N PRO A 22 -36.61 -1.31 -13.82
CA PRO A 22 -36.88 -2.30 -12.77
C PRO A 22 -36.70 -1.77 -11.33
N TYR A 23 -35.96 -0.67 -11.15
CA TYR A 23 -35.66 -0.05 -9.86
C TYR A 23 -36.23 1.37 -9.70
N GLY A 24 -37.10 1.81 -10.61
CA GLY A 24 -37.71 3.15 -10.60
C GLY A 24 -37.55 3.90 -11.92
N MET A 25 -37.80 5.20 -11.91
CA MET A 25 -37.67 6.04 -13.10
C MET A 25 -36.18 6.30 -13.41
N GLU A 26 -35.74 5.88 -14.59
CA GLU A 26 -34.37 6.05 -15.08
C GLU A 26 -34.33 7.11 -16.20
N SER A 27 -33.26 7.90 -16.24
CA SER A 27 -33.06 8.89 -17.28
C SER A 27 -32.33 8.23 -18.45
N THR A 28 -32.97 8.21 -19.62
CA THR A 28 -32.44 7.55 -20.82
C THR A 28 -32.39 8.55 -21.98
N CYS A 29 -31.28 8.56 -22.71
CA CYS A 29 -31.19 9.25 -23.99
C CYS A 29 -31.70 8.32 -25.09
N ARG A 30 -32.91 8.56 -25.60
CA ARG A 30 -33.48 7.80 -26.71
C ARG A 30 -32.93 8.37 -28.02
N ALA A 31 -32.52 7.49 -28.93
CA ALA A 31 -32.11 7.89 -30.27
C ALA A 31 -33.23 8.67 -30.97
N ASP A 32 -32.87 9.79 -31.60
CA ASP A 32 -33.78 10.51 -32.50
C ASP A 32 -33.59 9.95 -33.91
N ASP A 33 -34.48 9.08 -34.36
CA ASP A 33 -34.41 8.46 -35.69
C ASP A 33 -34.90 9.38 -36.82
N SER A 34 -35.28 10.62 -36.52
CA SER A 34 -35.76 11.57 -37.54
C SER A 34 -34.67 12.03 -38.51
N ARG A 35 -33.38 11.85 -38.16
CA ARG A 35 -32.21 12.19 -38.99
C ARG A 35 -31.09 11.17 -38.79
N PRO A 36 -30.17 10.98 -39.75
CA PRO A 36 -29.00 10.14 -39.56
C PRO A 36 -28.15 10.59 -38.36
N PHE A 37 -27.65 9.65 -37.57
CA PHE A 37 -26.80 9.91 -36.40
C PHE A 37 -25.57 10.76 -36.76
N GLU A 38 -24.96 10.50 -37.91
CA GLU A 38 -23.77 11.21 -38.39
C GLU A 38 -24.03 12.72 -38.57
N GLU A 39 -25.21 13.11 -39.08
CA GLU A 39 -25.59 14.52 -39.21
C GLU A 39 -25.87 15.18 -37.85
N GLN A 40 -26.48 14.44 -36.93
CA GLN A 40 -26.76 14.94 -35.58
C GLN A 40 -25.46 15.16 -34.79
N LEU A 41 -24.53 14.21 -34.89
CA LEU A 41 -23.21 14.31 -34.28
C LEU A 41 -22.39 15.45 -34.88
N ALA A 42 -22.36 15.59 -36.21
CA ALA A 42 -21.67 16.70 -36.88
C ALA A 42 -22.19 18.06 -36.42
N LYS A 43 -23.50 18.18 -36.18
CA LYS A 43 -24.13 19.41 -35.67
C LYS A 43 -23.80 19.68 -34.21
N ALA A 44 -23.76 18.66 -33.35
CA ALA A 44 -23.34 18.82 -31.96
C ALA A 44 -21.87 19.27 -31.86
N LEU A 45 -20.99 18.68 -32.68
CA LEU A 45 -19.57 19.05 -32.74
C LEU A 45 -19.33 20.51 -33.15
N GLN A 46 -20.20 21.11 -33.98
CA GLN A 46 -20.10 22.53 -34.35
C GLN A 46 -20.34 23.49 -33.16
N ASN A 47 -21.04 23.03 -32.14
CA ASN A 47 -21.36 23.82 -30.95
C ASN A 47 -20.27 23.70 -29.87
N ILE A 48 -19.26 22.83 -30.06
CA ILE A 48 -18.12 22.73 -29.15
C ILE A 48 -17.18 23.89 -29.43
N THR A 49 -17.34 24.97 -28.67
CA THR A 49 -16.35 26.06 -28.63
C THR A 49 -15.37 25.79 -27.50
N GLY A 50 -14.12 25.48 -27.85
CA GLY A 50 -13.03 25.37 -26.91
C GLY A 50 -11.79 26.08 -27.46
N GLN A 51 -11.18 26.96 -26.66
CA GLN A 51 -9.78 27.30 -26.83
C GLN A 51 -8.99 26.38 -25.91
N ILE A 52 -7.94 25.76 -26.44
CA ILE A 52 -6.92 25.16 -25.58
C ILE A 52 -6.19 26.35 -24.98
N ASP A 53 -6.50 26.68 -23.72
CA ASP A 53 -5.73 27.66 -22.97
C ASP A 53 -4.28 27.17 -22.93
N THR A 54 -3.43 27.81 -23.72
CA THR A 54 -1.99 27.69 -23.58
C THR A 54 -1.66 28.22 -22.20
N ILE A 55 -1.37 27.32 -21.27
CA ILE A 55 -0.80 27.71 -19.98
C ILE A 55 0.56 28.35 -20.30
N ASP A 56 0.57 29.67 -20.40
CA ASP A 56 1.81 30.46 -20.34
C ASP A 56 2.39 30.26 -18.95
N LEU A 57 3.33 29.31 -18.88
CA LEU A 57 4.21 29.17 -17.72
C LEU A 57 5.16 30.37 -17.72
N ASP A 58 4.82 31.36 -16.91
CA ASP A 58 5.62 32.49 -16.41
C ASP A 58 6.31 33.37 -17.47
N GLU A 59 5.81 34.60 -17.64
CA GLU A 59 6.41 35.71 -18.41
C GLU A 59 7.80 36.19 -17.90
N GLU A 60 8.40 35.53 -16.90
CA GLU A 60 9.65 36.01 -16.28
C GLU A 60 10.96 35.53 -16.92
N LEU A 61 10.92 34.85 -18.08
CA LEU A 61 12.12 34.54 -18.89
C LEU A 61 11.85 34.71 -20.38
N ALA A 62 11.54 35.93 -20.80
CA ALA A 62 11.62 36.33 -22.21
C ALA A 62 13.10 36.39 -22.66
N ASP A 63 13.71 35.22 -22.81
CA ASP A 63 14.95 35.02 -23.54
C ASP A 63 14.65 35.00 -25.05
N ASP A 64 15.61 35.41 -25.89
CA ASP A 64 15.44 35.48 -27.36
C ASP A 64 15.05 34.12 -27.99
N MET A 65 15.25 33.02 -27.24
CA MET A 65 14.89 31.64 -27.58
C MET A 65 13.38 31.35 -27.65
N SER A 66 12.53 32.18 -27.04
CA SER A 66 11.07 32.05 -27.15
C SER A 66 10.57 32.25 -28.60
N ARG A 67 11.27 33.07 -29.39
CA ARG A 67 10.89 33.43 -30.77
C ARG A 67 11.14 32.34 -31.82
N GLN A 68 11.96 31.33 -31.50
CA GLN A 68 12.24 30.18 -32.38
C GLN A 68 11.49 28.91 -31.95
N SER A 69 10.67 28.99 -30.89
CA SER A 69 9.84 27.86 -30.49
C SER A 69 8.73 27.62 -31.51
N ILE A 70 8.46 26.36 -31.83
CA ILE A 70 7.39 25.95 -32.74
C ILE A 70 6.27 25.27 -31.94
N PRO A 71 5.01 25.30 -32.44
CA PRO A 71 3.94 24.53 -31.83
C PRO A 71 4.31 23.05 -31.71
N ALA A 72 3.94 22.42 -30.61
CA ALA A 72 4.24 21.00 -30.43
C ALA A 72 3.49 20.12 -31.44
N ASP A 73 4.24 19.26 -32.13
CA ASP A 73 3.67 18.13 -32.87
C ASP A 73 2.99 17.15 -31.88
N PRO A 74 1.68 16.89 -32.03
CA PRO A 74 0.95 15.94 -31.20
C PRO A 74 1.55 14.54 -31.17
N PHE A 75 2.19 14.09 -32.27
CA PHE A 75 2.77 12.75 -32.41
C PHE A 75 4.12 12.59 -31.72
N VAL A 76 4.79 13.68 -31.34
CA VAL A 76 6.06 13.62 -30.61
C VAL A 76 5.78 13.59 -29.12
N LYS A 77 6.12 12.51 -28.42
CA LYS A 77 5.90 12.41 -26.97
C LYS A 77 6.42 13.62 -26.18
N ASN A 78 5.64 14.08 -25.20
CA ASN A 78 6.05 15.19 -24.31
C ASN A 78 7.36 14.87 -23.58
N PHE A 79 8.19 15.89 -23.33
CA PHE A 79 9.53 15.78 -22.71
C PHE A 79 10.49 14.89 -23.51
N SER A 80 10.50 15.04 -24.83
CA SER A 80 11.35 14.25 -25.73
C SER A 80 11.97 15.11 -26.82
N TYR A 81 13.13 14.69 -27.32
CA TYR A 81 13.76 15.31 -28.48
C TYR A 81 13.06 14.91 -29.77
N THR A 82 13.05 15.79 -30.77
CA THR A 82 12.63 15.46 -32.13
C THR A 82 13.49 16.21 -33.14
N VAL A 83 13.43 15.79 -34.39
CA VAL A 83 14.17 16.41 -35.49
C VAL A 83 13.17 16.99 -36.47
N VAL A 84 13.22 18.31 -36.68
CA VAL A 84 12.40 19.04 -37.66
C VAL A 84 13.35 19.84 -38.53
N ASP A 85 13.26 19.69 -39.86
CA ASP A 85 14.13 20.37 -40.83
C ASP A 85 15.64 20.25 -40.52
N ASN A 86 16.07 19.06 -40.07
CA ASN A 86 17.46 18.77 -39.67
C ASN A 86 17.96 19.53 -38.43
N GLU A 87 17.07 20.22 -37.72
CA GLU A 87 17.29 20.86 -36.42
C GLU A 87 16.69 20.02 -35.29
N VAL A 88 17.29 20.11 -34.09
CA VAL A 88 16.86 19.35 -32.92
C VAL A 88 15.98 20.24 -32.06
N TYR A 89 14.78 19.76 -31.76
CA TYR A 89 13.84 20.40 -30.85
C TYR A 89 13.58 19.52 -29.65
N TYR A 90 13.18 20.12 -28.54
CA TYR A 90 12.73 19.42 -27.34
C TYR A 90 11.30 19.85 -27.01
N ARG A 91 10.38 18.88 -26.95
CA ARG A 91 8.97 19.15 -26.64
C ARG A 91 8.78 19.35 -25.14
N GLU A 92 8.24 20.50 -24.76
CA GLU A 92 7.75 20.79 -23.42
C GLU A 92 6.29 21.22 -23.50
N ASN A 93 5.41 20.32 -23.09
CA ASN A 93 3.96 20.47 -23.15
C ASN A 93 3.48 20.79 -24.57
N SER A 94 3.04 22.03 -24.78
CA SER A 94 2.44 22.53 -26.02
C SER A 94 3.45 23.21 -26.95
N VAL A 95 4.73 23.30 -26.56
CA VAL A 95 5.77 23.96 -27.36
C VAL A 95 6.97 23.05 -27.60
N MET A 96 7.64 23.26 -28.72
CA MET A 96 8.92 22.63 -29.05
C MET A 96 10.00 23.71 -29.11
N LYS A 97 10.99 23.59 -28.23
CA LYS A 97 12.08 24.55 -28.10
C LYS A 97 13.32 24.05 -28.86
N PRO A 98 14.00 24.89 -29.65
CA PRO A 98 15.24 24.50 -30.30
C PRO A 98 16.30 24.18 -29.25
N VAL A 99 17.13 23.19 -29.53
CA VAL A 99 18.17 22.70 -28.61
C VAL A 99 19.53 23.18 -29.10
N GLU A 100 20.10 24.15 -28.39
CA GLU A 100 21.44 24.65 -28.68
C GLU A 100 22.51 23.75 -28.05
N VAL A 101 23.17 22.97 -28.89
CA VAL A 101 24.29 22.09 -28.53
C VAL A 101 25.34 22.11 -29.64
N SER A 102 26.55 21.63 -29.34
CA SER A 102 27.59 21.49 -30.37
C SER A 102 27.15 20.55 -31.50
N ASP A 103 27.68 20.75 -32.71
CA ASP A 103 27.35 19.90 -33.89
C ASP A 103 27.51 18.41 -33.58
N THR A 104 28.58 18.03 -32.87
CA THR A 104 28.81 16.64 -32.46
C THR A 104 27.72 16.12 -31.52
N ALA A 105 27.25 16.93 -30.58
CA ALA A 105 26.17 16.57 -29.67
C ALA A 105 24.82 16.52 -30.39
N LYS A 106 24.58 17.44 -31.32
CA LYS A 106 23.39 17.47 -32.18
C LYS A 106 23.27 16.19 -33.00
N GLU A 107 24.35 15.76 -33.66
CA GLU A 107 24.38 14.52 -34.43
C GLU A 107 24.22 13.27 -33.55
N ARG A 108 24.73 13.29 -32.31
CA ARG A 108 24.45 12.23 -31.31
C ARG A 108 22.97 12.16 -30.99
N ILE A 109 22.33 13.30 -30.70
CA ILE A 109 20.91 13.38 -30.37
C ILE A 109 20.07 12.87 -31.55
N LYS A 110 20.35 13.31 -32.78
CA LYS A 110 19.66 12.82 -33.99
C LYS A 110 19.76 11.30 -34.15
N GLY A 111 20.96 10.74 -33.96
CA GLY A 111 21.15 9.28 -34.02
C GLY A 111 20.32 8.53 -32.97
N MET A 112 20.27 9.04 -31.73
CA MET A 112 19.45 8.46 -30.67
C MET A 112 17.95 8.66 -30.90
N VAL A 113 17.51 9.79 -31.46
CA VAL A 113 16.11 9.99 -31.91
C VAL A 113 15.72 8.96 -32.97
N ALA A 114 16.58 8.70 -33.95
CA ALA A 114 16.31 7.71 -35.00
C ALA A 114 16.16 6.29 -34.42
N ILE A 115 17.09 5.88 -33.54
CA ILE A 115 17.01 4.58 -32.85
C ILE A 115 15.73 4.51 -32.01
N ARG A 116 15.41 5.57 -31.26
CA ARG A 116 14.21 5.63 -30.41
C ARG A 116 12.94 5.47 -31.22
N ASN A 117 12.77 6.25 -32.28
CA ASN A 117 11.58 6.21 -33.12
C ASN A 117 11.41 4.82 -33.74
N CYS A 118 12.50 4.24 -34.29
CA CYS A 118 12.49 2.88 -34.83
C CYS A 118 12.15 1.83 -33.76
N THR A 119 12.65 1.99 -32.54
CA THR A 119 12.35 1.09 -31.41
C THR A 119 10.88 1.19 -30.99
N GLN A 120 10.33 2.40 -30.89
CA GLN A 120 8.91 2.61 -30.54
C GLN A 120 7.98 2.04 -31.61
N GLU A 121 8.26 2.30 -32.88
CA GLU A 121 7.50 1.74 -34.00
C GLU A 121 7.58 0.20 -34.01
N LEU A 122 8.75 -0.38 -33.72
CA LEU A 122 8.90 -1.83 -33.58
C LEU A 122 8.09 -2.38 -32.39
N ILE A 123 7.96 -1.63 -31.29
CA ILE A 123 7.11 -2.01 -30.15
C ILE A 123 5.64 -1.99 -30.58
N ASP A 124 5.19 -0.93 -31.24
CA ASP A 124 3.80 -0.77 -31.70
C ASP A 124 3.43 -1.85 -32.72
N MET A 125 4.29 -2.12 -33.71
CA MET A 125 4.09 -3.20 -34.68
C MET A 125 3.99 -4.58 -34.01
N GLN A 126 4.77 -4.82 -32.95
CA GLN A 126 4.67 -6.06 -32.19
C GLN A 126 3.40 -6.14 -31.37
N LEU A 127 2.87 -5.02 -30.86
CA LEU A 127 1.57 -4.99 -30.16
C LEU A 127 0.41 -5.23 -31.12
N GLU A 128 0.48 -4.69 -32.34
CA GLU A 128 -0.55 -4.81 -33.39
C GLU A 128 -0.48 -6.11 -34.22
N GLU A 129 0.42 -7.04 -33.88
CA GLU A 129 0.58 -8.36 -34.52
C GLU A 129 0.90 -8.33 -36.03
N TYR A 130 1.78 -7.43 -36.42
CA TYR A 130 2.30 -7.41 -37.79
C TYR A 130 3.01 -8.72 -38.13
N SER A 131 3.08 -9.05 -39.43
CA SER A 131 3.69 -10.29 -39.89
C SER A 131 5.17 -10.41 -39.48
N ASP A 132 5.64 -11.64 -39.23
CA ASP A 132 7.04 -11.92 -38.89
C ASP A 132 8.04 -11.35 -39.90
N VAL A 133 7.65 -11.24 -41.17
CA VAL A 133 8.48 -10.64 -42.23
C VAL A 133 8.68 -9.16 -41.96
N THR A 134 7.58 -8.41 -41.72
CA THR A 134 7.63 -6.97 -41.46
C THR A 134 8.36 -6.66 -40.15
N ILE A 135 8.18 -7.50 -39.12
CA ILE A 135 8.92 -7.38 -37.86
C ILE A 135 10.42 -7.57 -38.09
N LYS A 136 10.84 -8.57 -38.86
CA LYS A 136 12.26 -8.80 -39.17
C LYS A 136 12.89 -7.68 -39.97
N GLU A 137 12.15 -7.09 -40.92
CA GLU A 137 12.61 -5.92 -41.67
C GLU A 137 12.87 -4.74 -40.74
N LYS A 138 11.93 -4.46 -39.82
CA LYS A 138 12.09 -3.39 -38.83
C LYS A 138 13.21 -3.66 -37.84
N GLN A 139 13.40 -4.92 -37.43
CA GLN A 139 14.56 -5.33 -36.62
C GLN A 139 15.89 -5.14 -37.35
N ALA A 140 15.95 -5.40 -38.66
CA ALA A 140 17.14 -5.15 -39.46
C ALA A 140 17.45 -3.64 -39.57
N GLU A 141 16.42 -2.81 -39.72
CA GLU A 141 16.55 -1.35 -39.67
C GLU A 141 17.12 -0.89 -38.32
N LEU A 142 16.53 -1.36 -37.21
CA LEU A 142 16.99 -1.05 -35.85
C LEU A 142 18.45 -1.49 -35.63
N ASN A 143 18.83 -2.68 -36.12
CA ASN A 143 20.21 -3.15 -36.07
C ASN A 143 21.16 -2.20 -36.82
N SER A 144 20.79 -1.79 -38.03
CA SER A 144 21.60 -0.89 -38.85
C SER A 144 21.79 0.47 -38.17
N LEU A 145 20.71 1.06 -37.67
CA LEU A 145 20.74 2.33 -36.95
C LEU A 145 21.64 2.24 -35.71
N TYR A 146 21.47 1.19 -34.90
CA TYR A 146 22.27 0.97 -33.70
C TYR A 146 23.74 0.74 -34.02
N ASP A 147 24.08 -0.12 -34.98
CA ASP A 147 25.47 -0.44 -35.31
C ASP A 147 26.22 0.76 -35.88
N ASN A 148 25.54 1.54 -36.74
CA ASN A 148 26.09 2.79 -37.28
C ASN A 148 26.33 3.83 -36.18
N PHE A 149 25.39 3.96 -35.25
CA PHE A 149 25.53 4.86 -34.10
C PHE A 149 26.65 4.41 -33.17
N SER A 150 26.64 3.15 -32.75
CA SER A 150 27.60 2.57 -31.80
C SER A 150 29.03 2.65 -32.33
N LYS A 151 29.23 2.39 -33.63
CA LYS A 151 30.54 2.54 -34.29
C LYS A 151 31.09 3.96 -34.24
N LYS A 152 30.23 4.98 -34.34
CA LYS A 152 30.64 6.40 -34.41
C LYS A 152 30.71 7.08 -33.04
N TYR A 153 29.80 6.71 -32.14
CA TYR A 153 29.53 7.44 -30.90
C TYR A 153 29.69 6.60 -29.63
N GLY A 154 29.95 5.30 -29.76
CA GLY A 154 30.03 4.34 -28.65
C GLY A 154 28.66 3.91 -28.15
N LEU A 155 28.66 3.15 -27.05
CA LEU A 155 27.45 2.61 -26.41
C LEU A 155 26.46 3.70 -26.01
N ILE A 156 25.16 3.42 -26.11
CA ILE A 156 24.08 4.31 -25.67
C ILE A 156 24.24 4.63 -24.17
N ASN A 157 24.62 3.64 -23.37
CA ASN A 157 24.86 3.79 -21.93
C ASN A 157 26.16 4.55 -21.58
N SER A 158 26.98 4.97 -22.56
CA SER A 158 28.19 5.74 -22.29
C SER A 158 27.88 7.12 -21.68
N GLN A 159 28.76 7.62 -20.81
CA GLN A 159 28.56 8.90 -20.12
C GLN A 159 28.37 10.09 -21.08
N THR A 160 29.00 10.06 -22.25
CA THR A 160 28.88 11.13 -23.25
C THR A 160 27.50 11.11 -23.90
N ASN A 161 26.99 9.93 -24.29
CA ASN A 161 25.64 9.80 -24.87
C ASN A 161 24.56 10.10 -23.84
N LYS A 162 24.75 9.62 -22.60
CA LYS A 162 23.90 9.97 -21.46
C LYS A 162 23.77 11.47 -21.28
N ARG A 163 24.87 12.21 -21.23
CA ARG A 163 24.83 13.68 -21.07
C ARG A 163 24.10 14.39 -22.19
N ALA A 164 24.10 13.83 -23.40
CA ALA A 164 23.45 14.42 -24.57
C ALA A 164 21.94 14.13 -24.62
N PHE A 165 21.46 13.02 -24.04
CA PHE A 165 20.08 12.54 -24.26
C PHE A 165 19.29 12.25 -22.98
N ASN A 166 19.86 12.40 -21.79
CA ASN A 166 19.21 12.04 -20.52
C ASN A 166 17.91 12.80 -20.20
N GLN A 167 17.62 13.91 -20.88
CA GLN A 167 16.35 14.62 -20.69
C GLN A 167 15.19 13.95 -21.44
N ASP A 168 15.48 13.11 -22.44
CA ASP A 168 14.47 12.43 -23.22
C ASP A 168 13.69 11.41 -22.38
N SER A 169 12.36 11.47 -22.49
CA SER A 169 11.46 10.54 -21.79
C SER A 169 11.72 9.07 -22.09
N SER A 170 12.33 8.76 -23.24
CA SER A 170 12.59 7.40 -23.70
C SER A 170 14.06 7.01 -23.61
N TYR A 171 14.89 7.78 -22.89
CA TYR A 171 16.30 7.43 -22.72
C TYR A 171 16.48 6.07 -22.04
N CYS A 172 15.69 5.76 -21.00
CA CYS A 172 15.75 4.46 -20.33
C CYS A 172 15.40 3.29 -21.28
N LEU A 173 14.46 3.49 -22.21
CA LEU A 173 14.14 2.52 -23.25
C LEU A 173 15.36 2.25 -24.14
N LEU A 174 16.05 3.29 -24.59
CA LEU A 174 17.28 3.15 -25.35
C LEU A 174 18.38 2.44 -24.56
N CYS A 175 18.53 2.73 -23.26
CA CYS A 175 19.48 2.03 -22.39
C CYS A 175 19.20 0.53 -22.33
N SER A 176 17.93 0.12 -22.32
CA SER A 176 17.52 -1.29 -22.27
C SER A 176 17.88 -2.09 -23.53
N LEU A 177 18.24 -1.42 -24.62
CA LEU A 177 18.73 -2.05 -25.86
C LEU A 177 20.12 -2.69 -25.69
N GLU A 178 20.85 -2.37 -24.62
CA GLU A 178 22.18 -2.89 -24.33
C GLU A 178 22.14 -3.75 -23.05
N LYS A 179 22.49 -5.03 -23.17
CA LYS A 179 22.68 -5.92 -22.02
C LYS A 179 24.04 -5.62 -21.41
N LEU A 180 24.06 -5.08 -20.20
CA LEU A 180 25.28 -4.85 -19.41
C LEU A 180 25.42 -5.93 -18.32
N ASP A 181 26.65 -6.20 -17.88
CA ASP A 181 26.90 -6.99 -16.66
C ASP A 181 26.86 -6.12 -15.39
N ASP A 182 27.05 -6.75 -14.22
CA ASP A 182 27.01 -6.08 -12.91
C ASP A 182 28.11 -5.02 -12.74
N GLU A 183 29.15 -5.05 -13.59
CA GLU A 183 30.26 -4.10 -13.62
C GLU A 183 30.07 -3.01 -14.69
N GLY A 184 28.97 -3.06 -15.45
CA GLY A 184 28.63 -2.10 -16.50
C GLY A 184 29.27 -2.39 -17.86
N ASN A 185 29.87 -3.56 -18.06
CA ASN A 185 30.46 -3.96 -19.33
C ASN A 185 29.39 -4.48 -20.30
N PHE A 186 29.58 -4.21 -21.59
CA PHE A 186 28.67 -4.65 -22.63
C PHE A 186 28.73 -6.16 -22.85
N LYS A 187 27.63 -6.86 -22.57
CA LYS A 187 27.46 -8.29 -22.85
C LYS A 187 26.87 -8.56 -24.23
N GLY A 188 26.05 -7.66 -24.76
CA GLY A 188 25.42 -7.83 -26.06
C GLY A 188 24.17 -6.97 -26.26
N LYS A 189 23.57 -7.08 -27.44
CA LYS A 189 22.31 -6.40 -27.77
C LYS A 189 21.12 -7.06 -27.07
N ALA A 190 20.06 -6.28 -26.86
CA ALA A 190 18.77 -6.77 -26.37
C ALA A 190 18.11 -7.77 -27.35
N ASP A 191 17.18 -8.56 -26.85
CA ASP A 191 16.47 -9.55 -27.67
C ASP A 191 15.58 -8.91 -28.75
N MET A 192 15.16 -7.66 -28.51
CA MET A 192 14.39 -6.79 -29.42
C MET A 192 14.98 -6.72 -30.84
N PHE A 193 16.31 -6.88 -30.98
CA PHE A 193 17.00 -6.84 -32.27
C PHE A 193 16.86 -8.11 -33.10
N THR A 194 16.35 -9.22 -32.54
CA THR A 194 16.46 -10.54 -33.17
C THR A 194 15.17 -11.37 -33.14
N LYS A 195 14.27 -11.08 -32.21
CA LYS A 195 13.01 -11.82 -32.04
C LYS A 195 11.93 -10.95 -31.42
N ARG A 196 10.68 -11.42 -31.50
CA ARG A 196 9.51 -10.77 -30.90
C ARG A 196 9.64 -10.80 -29.37
N THR A 197 9.56 -9.63 -28.73
CA THR A 197 9.68 -9.43 -27.28
C THR A 197 8.38 -8.97 -26.64
N ILE A 198 7.33 -8.71 -27.43
CA ILE A 198 6.02 -8.30 -26.93
C ILE A 198 4.93 -9.17 -27.56
N LYS A 199 4.02 -9.68 -26.73
CA LYS A 199 2.83 -10.44 -27.15
C LYS A 199 1.57 -9.70 -26.69
N ARG A 200 0.57 -9.62 -27.58
CA ARG A 200 -0.74 -9.03 -27.28
C ARG A 200 -1.49 -9.87 -26.23
N ALA A 201 -2.30 -9.22 -25.39
CA ALA A 201 -3.28 -9.89 -24.56
C ALA A 201 -4.36 -10.55 -25.45
N GLU A 202 -4.48 -11.86 -25.41
CA GLU A 202 -5.64 -12.54 -25.98
C GLU A 202 -6.81 -12.35 -25.00
N VAL A 203 -7.85 -11.63 -25.43
CA VAL A 203 -9.07 -11.48 -24.63
C VAL A 203 -9.82 -12.80 -24.66
N VAL A 204 -10.01 -13.41 -23.49
CA VAL A 204 -10.83 -14.61 -23.37
C VAL A 204 -12.28 -14.22 -23.60
N THR A 205 -12.90 -14.74 -24.66
CA THR A 205 -14.29 -14.43 -25.04
C THR A 205 -15.28 -15.52 -24.63
N SER A 206 -14.81 -16.72 -24.32
CA SER A 206 -15.66 -17.83 -23.85
C SER A 206 -14.84 -18.86 -23.07
N VAL A 207 -15.45 -19.51 -22.08
CA VAL A 207 -14.89 -20.66 -21.33
C VAL A 207 -15.98 -21.69 -21.02
N ASP A 208 -15.60 -22.94 -20.78
CA ASP A 208 -16.56 -24.04 -20.63
C ASP A 208 -17.02 -24.23 -19.17
N THR A 209 -16.17 -23.87 -18.20
CA THR A 209 -16.40 -24.15 -16.78
C THR A 209 -16.50 -22.88 -15.92
N ALA A 210 -17.28 -22.94 -14.83
CA ALA A 210 -17.36 -21.84 -13.88
C ALA A 210 -16.00 -21.54 -13.21
N SER A 211 -15.15 -22.55 -13.01
CA SER A 211 -13.80 -22.38 -12.45
C SER A 211 -12.87 -21.60 -13.38
N GLU A 212 -12.93 -21.86 -14.69
CA GLU A 212 -12.20 -21.06 -15.68
C GLU A 212 -12.75 -19.64 -15.73
N ALA A 213 -14.08 -19.48 -15.70
CA ALA A 213 -14.70 -18.16 -15.68
C ALA A 213 -14.30 -17.34 -14.45
N LEU A 214 -14.21 -17.98 -13.28
CA LEU A 214 -13.72 -17.37 -12.06
C LEU A 214 -12.27 -16.90 -12.22
N ALA A 215 -11.39 -17.75 -12.77
CA ALA A 215 -10.00 -17.39 -13.02
C ALA A 215 -9.87 -16.19 -13.97
N VAL A 216 -10.69 -16.14 -15.03
CA VAL A 216 -10.75 -15.01 -15.97
C VAL A 216 -11.31 -13.76 -15.29
N SER A 217 -12.36 -13.88 -14.47
CA SER A 217 -12.92 -12.76 -13.72
C SER A 217 -11.90 -12.16 -12.76
N LEU A 218 -11.16 -12.98 -12.01
CA LEU A 218 -10.10 -12.52 -11.12
C LEU A 218 -8.93 -11.89 -11.89
N ALA A 219 -8.61 -12.42 -13.07
CA ALA A 219 -7.55 -11.91 -13.92
C ALA A 219 -7.94 -10.61 -14.65
N GLU A 220 -9.21 -10.38 -14.99
CA GLU A 220 -9.62 -9.21 -15.79
C GLU A 220 -10.35 -8.13 -14.99
N LYS A 221 -10.98 -8.50 -13.87
CA LYS A 221 -11.78 -7.59 -13.03
C LYS A 221 -11.25 -7.44 -11.61
N ALA A 222 -10.23 -8.20 -11.22
CA ALA A 222 -9.69 -8.26 -9.85
C ALA A 222 -10.75 -8.61 -8.77
N LYS A 223 -11.88 -9.19 -9.16
CA LYS A 223 -13.00 -9.56 -8.29
C LYS A 223 -13.82 -10.69 -8.90
N ILE A 224 -14.69 -11.28 -8.09
CA ILE A 224 -15.72 -12.21 -8.55
C ILE A 224 -16.85 -11.37 -9.17
N ASP A 225 -16.99 -11.41 -10.49
CA ASP A 225 -18.02 -10.69 -11.24
C ASP A 225 -18.93 -11.71 -11.93
N LEU A 226 -20.01 -12.08 -11.25
CA LEU A 226 -20.92 -13.14 -11.72
C LEU A 226 -21.61 -12.80 -13.04
N ASP A 227 -21.83 -11.51 -13.33
CA ASP A 227 -22.39 -11.06 -14.60
C ASP A 227 -21.39 -11.33 -15.74
N PHE A 228 -20.14 -10.90 -15.57
CA PHE A 228 -19.08 -11.16 -16.53
C PHE A 228 -18.81 -12.67 -16.72
N MET A 229 -18.84 -13.44 -15.64
CA MET A 229 -18.69 -14.90 -15.71
C MET A 229 -19.85 -15.56 -16.47
N GLY A 230 -21.07 -15.04 -16.31
CA GLY A 230 -22.24 -15.48 -17.07
C GLY A 230 -22.11 -15.18 -18.56
N GLU A 231 -21.57 -14.02 -18.93
CA GLU A 231 -21.28 -13.69 -20.34
C GLU A 231 -20.27 -14.65 -20.98
N LEU A 232 -19.23 -15.07 -20.22
CA LEU A 232 -18.19 -15.98 -20.72
C LEU A 232 -18.67 -17.43 -20.87
N THR A 233 -19.61 -17.87 -20.04
CA THR A 233 -20.03 -19.28 -19.96
C THR A 233 -21.43 -19.54 -20.53
N GLY A 234 -22.24 -18.49 -20.68
CA GLY A 234 -23.67 -18.59 -20.97
C GLY A 234 -24.53 -19.12 -19.81
N LYS A 235 -23.97 -19.24 -18.59
CA LYS A 235 -24.68 -19.74 -17.40
C LYS A 235 -25.28 -18.59 -16.59
N ASP A 236 -26.39 -18.85 -15.91
CA ASP A 236 -26.99 -17.93 -14.95
C ASP A 236 -26.21 -17.91 -13.62
N LYS A 237 -26.48 -16.89 -12.78
CA LYS A 237 -25.77 -16.70 -11.51
C LYS A 237 -25.97 -17.85 -10.54
N ASP A 238 -27.16 -18.43 -10.46
CA ASP A 238 -27.45 -19.50 -9.51
C ASP A 238 -26.65 -20.74 -9.89
N THR A 239 -26.63 -21.11 -11.17
CA THR A 239 -25.79 -22.21 -11.69
C THR A 239 -24.30 -21.98 -11.41
N LEU A 240 -23.79 -20.76 -11.65
CA LEU A 240 -22.38 -20.44 -11.37
C LEU A 240 -22.04 -20.57 -9.88
N THR A 241 -22.90 -20.08 -9.00
CA THR A 241 -22.66 -20.15 -7.54
C THR A 241 -22.74 -21.57 -7.01
N GLU A 242 -23.62 -22.43 -7.54
CA GLU A 242 -23.69 -23.84 -7.14
C GLU A 242 -22.47 -24.62 -7.66
N GLU A 243 -22.02 -24.39 -8.89
CA GLU A 243 -20.80 -25.03 -9.44
C GLU A 243 -19.53 -24.61 -8.69
N LEU A 244 -19.50 -23.38 -8.16
CA LEU A 244 -18.36 -22.81 -7.41
C LEU A 244 -18.52 -22.95 -5.89
N ARG A 245 -19.47 -23.77 -5.43
CA ARG A 245 -19.69 -24.00 -4.01
C ARG A 245 -18.44 -24.53 -3.32
N GLY A 246 -18.00 -23.83 -2.27
CA GLY A 246 -16.77 -24.14 -1.55
C GLY A 246 -15.50 -23.52 -2.16
N VAL A 247 -15.58 -22.98 -3.39
CA VAL A 247 -14.52 -22.19 -4.04
C VAL A 247 -14.75 -20.70 -3.81
N ILE A 248 -16.01 -20.28 -3.75
CA ILE A 248 -16.43 -18.91 -3.40
C ILE A 248 -17.44 -18.93 -2.26
N PHE A 249 -17.51 -17.83 -1.50
CA PHE A 249 -18.44 -17.65 -0.39
C PHE A 249 -18.98 -16.22 -0.40
N GLN A 250 -20.27 -16.06 -0.16
CA GLN A 250 -20.88 -14.74 0.03
C GLN A 250 -20.67 -14.29 1.48
N ASN A 251 -20.08 -13.11 1.67
CA ASN A 251 -19.84 -12.57 3.01
C ASN A 251 -21.14 -11.98 3.58
N PRO A 252 -21.65 -12.49 4.72
CA PRO A 252 -22.94 -12.05 5.27
C PRO A 252 -22.97 -10.59 5.76
N LEU A 253 -21.81 -9.97 6.01
CA LEU A 253 -21.75 -8.55 6.43
C LEU A 253 -21.76 -7.58 5.26
N THR A 254 -21.10 -7.93 4.17
CA THR A 254 -20.86 -7.03 3.03
C THR A 254 -21.72 -7.36 1.82
N ASP A 255 -22.32 -8.55 1.80
CA ASP A 255 -23.07 -9.10 0.67
C ASP A 255 -22.21 -9.29 -0.60
N VAL A 256 -20.89 -9.38 -0.43
CA VAL A 256 -19.91 -9.54 -1.53
C VAL A 256 -19.43 -10.99 -1.61
N TRP A 257 -19.27 -11.49 -2.83
CA TRP A 257 -18.63 -12.78 -3.09
C TRP A 257 -17.12 -12.69 -2.93
N GLU A 258 -16.57 -13.57 -2.11
CA GLU A 258 -15.15 -13.69 -1.81
C GLU A 258 -14.65 -15.08 -2.21
N THR A 259 -13.40 -15.19 -2.65
CA THR A 259 -12.77 -16.49 -2.89
C THR A 259 -12.54 -17.21 -1.57
N ALA A 260 -12.44 -18.54 -1.60
CA ALA A 260 -12.21 -19.36 -0.41
C ALA A 260 -10.96 -18.93 0.37
N ASP A 261 -9.87 -18.58 -0.30
CA ASP A 261 -8.64 -18.10 0.36
C ASP A 261 -8.85 -16.77 1.10
N GLN A 262 -9.70 -15.88 0.59
CA GLN A 262 -10.05 -14.61 1.23
C GLN A 262 -11.05 -14.80 2.38
N TYR A 263 -12.14 -15.52 2.13
CA TYR A 263 -13.20 -15.69 3.12
C TYR A 263 -12.73 -16.52 4.31
N LEU A 264 -11.96 -17.59 4.07
CA LEU A 264 -11.49 -18.52 5.10
C LEU A 264 -10.12 -18.11 5.70
N SER A 265 -9.74 -16.83 5.58
CA SER A 265 -8.56 -16.25 6.23
C SER A 265 -8.91 -15.04 7.10
N GLY A 266 -7.95 -14.50 7.84
CA GLY A 266 -8.18 -13.48 8.85
C GLY A 266 -8.79 -14.06 10.12
N ASN A 267 -9.63 -13.28 10.83
CA ASN A 267 -10.28 -13.71 12.08
C ASN A 267 -11.40 -14.74 11.81
N VAL A 268 -11.04 -16.01 11.69
CA VAL A 268 -11.98 -17.08 11.32
C VAL A 268 -12.95 -17.45 12.45
N ARG A 269 -12.62 -17.14 13.71
CA ARG A 269 -13.54 -17.33 14.85
C ARG A 269 -14.67 -16.30 14.82
N GLU A 270 -14.33 -15.03 14.61
CA GLU A 270 -15.31 -13.96 14.47
C GLU A 270 -16.19 -14.16 13.24
N LYS A 271 -15.59 -14.50 12.09
CA LYS A 271 -16.35 -14.84 10.88
C LYS A 271 -17.31 -16.02 11.10
N LEU A 272 -16.90 -17.05 11.85
CA LEU A 272 -17.77 -18.18 12.19
C LEU A 272 -18.95 -17.76 13.05
N ALA A 273 -18.71 -16.94 14.09
CA ALA A 273 -19.77 -16.44 14.96
C ALA A 273 -20.80 -15.62 14.18
N ILE A 274 -20.33 -14.75 13.26
CA ILE A 274 -21.19 -13.97 12.38
C ILE A 274 -21.97 -14.90 11.44
N ALA A 275 -21.29 -15.77 10.70
CA ALA A 275 -21.93 -16.69 9.76
C ALA A 275 -22.99 -17.58 10.43
N ALA A 276 -22.71 -18.08 11.64
CA ALA A 276 -23.65 -18.87 12.41
C ALA A 276 -24.91 -18.07 12.79
N THR A 277 -24.73 -16.82 13.23
CA THR A 277 -25.85 -15.92 13.57
C THR A 277 -26.75 -15.65 12.36
N TYR A 278 -26.16 -15.39 11.19
CA TYR A 278 -26.92 -15.17 9.96
C TYR A 278 -27.63 -16.46 9.50
N ALA A 279 -26.95 -17.60 9.59
CA ALA A 279 -27.49 -18.90 9.18
C ALA A 279 -28.74 -19.34 9.96
N GLU A 280 -29.02 -18.74 11.13
CA GLU A 280 -30.27 -18.99 11.88
C GLU A 280 -31.52 -18.57 11.08
N ASN A 281 -31.43 -17.50 10.29
CA ASN A 281 -32.55 -16.98 9.49
C ASN A 281 -32.31 -17.06 7.97
N HIS A 282 -31.07 -17.35 7.56
CA HIS A 282 -30.61 -17.38 6.16
C HIS A 282 -29.86 -18.68 5.85
N PRO A 283 -30.58 -19.77 5.49
CA PRO A 283 -29.98 -21.09 5.25
C PRO A 283 -28.90 -21.11 4.16
N GLU A 284 -28.88 -20.13 3.26
CA GLU A 284 -27.86 -19.91 2.24
C GLU A 284 -26.44 -19.77 2.83
N TYR A 285 -26.28 -19.36 4.09
CA TYR A 285 -24.98 -19.28 4.77
C TYR A 285 -24.57 -20.55 5.52
N ALA A 286 -25.36 -21.63 5.48
CA ALA A 286 -24.96 -22.91 6.07
C ALA A 286 -23.61 -23.46 5.54
N PRO A 287 -23.29 -23.34 4.22
CA PRO A 287 -21.98 -23.71 3.70
C PRO A 287 -20.84 -22.88 4.31
N ASN A 288 -21.06 -21.58 4.57
CA ASN A 288 -20.07 -20.71 5.21
C ASN A 288 -19.74 -21.22 6.61
N VAL A 289 -20.75 -21.55 7.41
CA VAL A 289 -20.58 -22.10 8.76
C VAL A 289 -19.79 -23.42 8.71
N GLN A 290 -20.14 -24.31 7.79
CA GLN A 290 -19.45 -25.58 7.61
C GLN A 290 -17.97 -25.38 7.27
N ALA A 291 -17.67 -24.52 6.29
CA ALA A 291 -16.30 -24.26 5.86
C ALA A 291 -15.48 -23.56 6.96
N LEU A 292 -16.05 -22.54 7.62
CA LEU A 292 -15.40 -21.84 8.72
C LEU A 292 -15.13 -22.76 9.91
N THR A 293 -16.01 -23.73 10.20
CA THR A 293 -15.80 -24.72 11.26
C THR A 293 -14.59 -25.62 10.97
N GLN A 294 -14.36 -25.97 9.70
CA GLN A 294 -13.25 -26.85 9.31
C GLN A 294 -11.88 -26.16 9.34
N VAL A 295 -11.83 -24.84 9.18
CA VAL A 295 -10.58 -24.07 9.14
C VAL A 295 -10.18 -23.43 10.47
N GLN A 296 -10.88 -23.78 11.56
CA GLN A 296 -10.55 -23.25 12.88
C GLN A 296 -9.12 -23.66 13.30
N PRO A 297 -8.30 -22.71 13.81
CA PRO A 297 -6.99 -23.04 14.36
C PRO A 297 -7.12 -24.05 15.49
N ARG A 298 -6.17 -24.98 15.59
CA ARG A 298 -6.09 -25.91 16.73
C ARG A 298 -6.04 -25.11 18.02
N GLU A 299 -6.91 -25.43 18.97
CA GLU A 299 -6.88 -24.80 20.28
C GLU A 299 -5.54 -25.07 20.99
N LEU A 300 -4.98 -23.99 21.53
CA LEU A 300 -3.78 -24.03 22.36
C LEU A 300 -4.17 -24.45 23.77
N ASP A 301 -3.39 -25.36 24.34
CA ASP A 301 -3.56 -25.78 25.72
C ASP A 301 -2.85 -24.81 26.68
N ALA A 302 -3.17 -24.90 27.98
CA ALA A 302 -2.56 -24.07 29.01
C ALA A 302 -1.02 -24.16 29.05
N SER A 303 -0.43 -25.29 28.66
CA SER A 303 1.03 -25.47 28.56
C SER A 303 1.68 -24.71 27.42
N GLU A 304 0.90 -24.31 26.41
CA GLU A 304 1.36 -23.61 25.21
C GLU A 304 1.15 -22.09 25.32
N ILE A 305 0.47 -21.64 26.39
CA ILE A 305 0.12 -20.24 26.61
C ILE A 305 1.04 -19.66 27.69
N GLU A 306 1.86 -18.67 27.32
CA GLU A 306 2.61 -17.87 28.28
C GLU A 306 1.77 -16.68 28.74
N VAL A 307 1.36 -16.68 30.01
CA VAL A 307 0.64 -15.55 30.61
C VAL A 307 1.58 -14.68 31.43
N ARG A 308 1.83 -13.47 30.94
CA ARG A 308 2.62 -12.45 31.66
C ARG A 308 1.75 -11.67 32.63
N ILE A 309 2.29 -11.34 33.80
CA ILE A 309 1.64 -10.40 34.71
C ILE A 309 1.46 -9.04 34.02
N GLY A 310 0.29 -8.43 34.16
CA GLY A 310 -0.06 -7.18 33.47
C GLY A 310 -0.74 -7.36 32.12
N ALA A 311 -0.92 -8.60 31.65
CA ALA A 311 -1.70 -8.88 30.45
C ALA A 311 -3.13 -8.32 30.56
N THR A 312 -3.47 -7.42 29.64
CA THR A 312 -4.70 -6.60 29.68
C THR A 312 -5.98 -7.37 29.37
N TRP A 313 -5.87 -8.57 28.79
CA TRP A 313 -7.01 -9.44 28.51
C TRP A 313 -7.49 -10.23 29.73
N ILE A 314 -6.69 -10.27 30.80
CA ILE A 314 -7.07 -10.89 32.08
C ILE A 314 -8.01 -9.95 32.81
N GLU A 315 -9.16 -10.45 33.25
CA GLU A 315 -10.10 -9.64 34.01
C GLU A 315 -9.54 -9.27 35.40
N PRO A 316 -9.80 -8.06 35.92
CA PRO A 316 -9.36 -7.64 37.25
C PRO A 316 -9.75 -8.60 38.38
N LYS A 317 -10.85 -9.34 38.22
CA LYS A 317 -11.29 -10.36 39.19
C LYS A 317 -10.21 -11.40 39.46
N TYR A 318 -9.48 -11.86 38.44
CA TYR A 318 -8.42 -12.85 38.62
C TYR A 318 -7.18 -12.25 39.30
N ILE A 319 -6.93 -10.94 39.16
CA ILE A 319 -5.87 -10.30 39.91
C ILE A 319 -6.27 -10.14 41.39
N ASN A 320 -7.55 -9.89 41.68
CA ASN A 320 -8.07 -9.94 43.05
C ASN A 320 -7.97 -11.35 43.65
N ASP A 321 -8.28 -12.40 42.87
CA ASP A 321 -8.11 -13.79 43.30
C ASP A 321 -6.65 -14.14 43.56
N PHE A 322 -5.72 -13.62 42.75
CA PHE A 322 -4.28 -13.78 43.00
C PHE A 322 -3.87 -13.15 44.34
N MET A 323 -4.34 -11.94 44.63
CA MET A 323 -4.11 -11.29 45.93
C MET A 323 -4.70 -12.12 47.08
N ARG A 324 -5.91 -12.66 46.90
CA ARG A 324 -6.58 -13.51 47.88
C ARG A 324 -5.81 -14.81 48.16
N ASP A 325 -5.30 -15.46 47.14
CA ASP A 325 -4.68 -16.78 47.28
C ASP A 325 -3.20 -16.70 47.70
N ILE A 326 -2.45 -15.76 47.11
CA ILE A 326 -0.99 -15.67 47.29
C ILE A 326 -0.61 -14.71 48.43
N PHE A 327 -1.27 -13.55 48.51
CA PHE A 327 -1.02 -12.61 49.61
C PHE A 327 -1.89 -12.89 50.83
N GLN A 328 -2.87 -13.80 50.72
CA GLN A 328 -3.88 -14.06 51.76
C GLN A 328 -4.60 -12.77 52.19
N THR A 329 -4.87 -11.88 51.22
CA THR A 329 -5.56 -10.62 51.47
C THR A 329 -6.91 -10.88 52.15
N PRO A 330 -7.18 -10.29 53.32
CA PRO A 330 -8.41 -10.58 54.07
C PRO A 330 -9.70 -10.26 53.29
N GLU A 331 -10.63 -11.22 53.26
CA GLU A 331 -11.91 -11.11 52.54
C GLU A 331 -12.71 -9.84 52.89
N HIS A 332 -12.69 -9.43 54.16
CA HIS A 332 -13.43 -8.26 54.62
C HIS A 332 -12.95 -6.95 53.96
N LEU A 333 -11.71 -6.89 53.47
CA LEU A 333 -11.18 -5.73 52.75
C LEU A 333 -11.75 -5.63 51.33
N PHE A 334 -11.95 -6.75 50.65
CA PHE A 334 -12.62 -6.80 49.35
C PHE A 334 -14.12 -6.49 49.49
N ARG A 335 -14.81 -7.11 50.46
CA ARG A 335 -16.25 -6.89 50.69
C ARG A 335 -16.61 -5.44 51.02
N ARG A 336 -15.69 -4.70 51.65
CA ARG A 336 -15.84 -3.27 51.98
C ARG A 336 -15.32 -2.34 50.88
N ASP A 337 -14.94 -2.88 49.71
CA ASP A 337 -14.30 -2.13 48.62
C ASP A 337 -13.09 -1.28 49.11
N THR A 338 -12.40 -1.76 50.14
CA THR A 338 -11.25 -1.07 50.71
C THR A 338 -10.00 -1.37 49.90
N ILE A 339 -9.86 -2.60 49.41
CA ILE A 339 -8.78 -3.04 48.53
C ILE A 339 -9.36 -3.68 47.27
N GLY A 340 -8.71 -3.48 46.12
CA GLY A 340 -9.13 -4.08 44.87
C GLY A 340 -8.32 -3.59 43.68
N VAL A 341 -8.32 -4.37 42.61
CA VAL A 341 -7.65 -4.06 41.35
C VAL A 341 -8.63 -3.46 40.35
N GLN A 342 -8.19 -2.41 39.67
CA GLN A 342 -8.91 -1.74 38.59
C GLN A 342 -7.99 -1.67 37.37
N PHE A 343 -8.56 -1.88 36.19
CA PHE A 343 -7.87 -1.70 34.92
C PHE A 343 -8.57 -0.61 34.12
N SER A 344 -7.80 0.36 33.63
CA SER A 344 -8.27 1.38 32.71
C SER A 344 -8.00 0.91 31.28
N GLY A 345 -9.04 0.42 30.58
CA GLY A 345 -8.93 0.04 29.16
C GLY A 345 -8.54 1.20 28.24
N VAL A 346 -8.62 2.42 28.75
CA VAL A 346 -8.36 3.66 28.03
C VAL A 346 -6.89 4.09 28.15
N THR A 347 -6.31 4.02 29.36
CA THR A 347 -4.89 4.35 29.57
C THR A 347 -3.97 3.13 29.51
N GLY A 348 -4.54 1.92 29.48
CA GLY A 348 -3.80 0.66 29.58
C GLY A 348 -3.15 0.45 30.94
N GLU A 349 -3.52 1.21 31.97
CA GLU A 349 -2.89 1.15 33.30
C GLU A 349 -3.73 0.37 34.31
N TRP A 350 -3.02 -0.36 35.16
CA TRP A 350 -3.54 -1.06 36.32
C TRP A 350 -3.39 -0.23 37.58
N ASN A 351 -4.40 -0.23 38.45
CA ASN A 351 -4.35 0.39 39.76
C ASN A 351 -4.76 -0.60 40.85
N VAL A 352 -3.99 -0.64 41.94
CA VAL A 352 -4.37 -1.36 43.15
C VAL A 352 -4.82 -0.33 44.20
N LYS A 353 -6.12 -0.29 44.49
CA LYS A 353 -6.73 0.56 45.52
C LYS A 353 -6.35 0.04 46.91
N GLY A 354 -6.22 0.95 47.88
CA GLY A 354 -6.14 0.56 49.30
C GLY A 354 -4.87 -0.17 49.73
N LYS A 355 -3.74 0.04 49.06
CA LYS A 355 -2.47 -0.68 49.27
C LYS A 355 -1.99 -0.76 50.73
N ASN A 356 -2.40 0.18 51.58
CA ASN A 356 -1.98 0.27 52.99
C ASN A 356 -3.01 -0.31 53.98
N ALA A 357 -4.15 -0.80 53.50
CA ALA A 357 -5.24 -1.30 54.37
C ALA A 357 -4.88 -2.59 55.10
N ASP A 358 -3.92 -3.37 54.57
CA ASP A 358 -3.52 -4.69 55.08
C ASP A 358 -2.15 -4.65 55.78
N TYR A 359 -1.98 -3.68 56.70
CA TYR A 359 -0.71 -3.37 57.35
C TYR A 359 -0.19 -4.48 58.28
N GLY A 360 -1.07 -5.35 58.78
CA GLY A 360 -0.71 -6.44 59.70
C GLY A 360 -0.24 -7.73 59.00
N ASN A 361 -0.34 -7.80 57.67
CA ASN A 361 -0.09 -9.03 56.92
C ASN A 361 1.40 -9.23 56.61
N THR A 362 2.01 -10.27 57.18
CA THR A 362 3.43 -10.58 57.00
C THR A 362 3.76 -10.98 55.55
N LEU A 363 2.84 -11.63 54.84
CA LEU A 363 3.06 -11.99 53.42
C LEU A 363 3.21 -10.73 52.56
N VAL A 364 2.35 -9.74 52.80
CA VAL A 364 2.35 -8.46 52.09
C VAL A 364 3.57 -7.60 52.43
N ASN A 365 3.97 -7.56 53.69
CA ASN A 365 4.97 -6.61 54.16
C ASN A 365 6.40 -7.18 54.24
N MET A 366 6.58 -8.51 54.17
CA MET A 366 7.90 -9.16 54.29
C MET A 366 8.17 -10.28 53.27
N THR A 367 7.18 -11.12 52.95
CA THR A 367 7.38 -12.26 52.03
C THR A 367 7.41 -11.82 50.58
N TYR A 368 6.37 -11.10 50.13
CA TYR A 368 6.22 -10.56 48.78
C TYR A 368 6.42 -9.04 48.74
N GLY A 369 6.59 -8.41 49.89
CA GLY A 369 6.99 -7.01 50.01
C GLY A 369 8.25 -6.83 50.85
N THR A 370 8.53 -5.58 51.15
CA THR A 370 9.61 -5.18 52.05
C THR A 370 9.06 -4.21 53.09
N SER A 371 9.85 -3.91 54.13
CA SER A 371 9.52 -2.88 55.11
C SER A 371 9.36 -1.47 54.49
N ARG A 372 9.87 -1.26 53.27
CA ARG A 372 9.86 0.02 52.55
C ARG A 372 8.77 0.09 51.48
N VAL A 373 8.40 -1.03 50.86
CA VAL A 373 7.39 -1.11 49.80
C VAL A 373 6.62 -2.42 49.93
N ASN A 374 5.31 -2.33 50.14
CA ASN A 374 4.46 -3.51 50.29
C ASN A 374 4.18 -4.24 48.95
N ALA A 375 3.74 -5.49 49.07
CA ALA A 375 3.46 -6.36 47.93
C ALA A 375 2.41 -5.78 46.96
N TYR A 376 1.42 -5.02 47.43
CA TYR A 376 0.41 -4.40 46.54
C TYR A 376 1.00 -3.31 45.65
N LYS A 377 1.97 -2.54 46.14
CA LYS A 377 2.69 -1.57 45.31
C LYS A 377 3.58 -2.26 44.29
N ILE A 378 4.28 -3.31 44.70
CA ILE A 378 5.11 -4.11 43.78
C ILE A 378 4.25 -4.81 42.72
N LEU A 379 3.06 -5.32 43.11
CA LEU A 379 2.07 -5.89 42.19
C LEU A 379 1.57 -4.85 41.18
N GLU A 380 1.19 -3.66 41.63
CA GLU A 380 0.80 -2.58 40.71
C GLU A 380 1.91 -2.22 39.72
N ASP A 381 3.15 -2.07 40.19
CA ASP A 381 4.28 -1.78 39.31
C ASP A 381 4.51 -2.94 38.32
N SER A 382 4.35 -4.19 38.76
CA SER A 382 4.44 -5.37 37.89
C SER A 382 3.36 -5.44 36.83
N LEU A 383 2.09 -5.17 37.20
CA LEU A 383 0.97 -5.13 36.28
C LEU A 383 1.15 -4.05 35.19
N ASN A 384 1.86 -2.97 35.52
CA ASN A 384 2.18 -1.88 34.60
C ASN A 384 3.55 -2.04 33.92
N LEU A 385 4.22 -3.20 34.05
CA LEU A 385 5.55 -3.46 33.48
C LEU A 385 6.62 -2.43 33.90
N LYS A 386 6.48 -1.87 35.11
CA LYS A 386 7.40 -0.89 35.73
C LYS A 386 8.27 -1.59 36.78
N ASP A 387 9.54 -1.19 36.87
CA ASP A 387 10.42 -1.63 37.96
C ASP A 387 10.04 -0.95 39.27
N THR A 388 9.96 -1.71 40.36
CA THR A 388 9.78 -1.12 41.69
C THR A 388 11.07 -0.45 42.15
N ARG A 389 11.01 0.86 42.42
CA ARG A 389 12.17 1.66 42.87
C ARG A 389 11.95 2.26 44.25
N VAL A 390 12.95 2.11 45.12
CA VAL A 390 12.95 2.67 46.48
C VAL A 390 13.88 3.87 46.54
N TYR A 391 13.39 4.99 47.09
CA TYR A 391 14.16 6.22 47.25
C TYR A 391 14.30 6.58 48.73
N ASP A 392 15.44 7.15 49.08
CA ASP A 392 15.68 7.84 50.35
C ASP A 392 15.60 9.35 50.12
N THR A 393 15.14 10.07 51.13
CA THR A 393 15.20 11.53 51.14
C THR A 393 16.44 11.94 51.91
N ILE A 394 17.35 12.66 51.26
CA ILE A 394 18.51 13.29 51.89
C ILE A 394 18.36 14.81 51.78
N GLU A 395 18.89 15.53 52.76
CA GLU A 395 18.93 16.99 52.74
C GLU A 395 20.28 17.44 52.17
N GLU A 396 20.26 18.20 51.08
CA GLU A 396 21.44 18.75 50.41
C GLU A 396 21.16 20.24 50.15
N ASP A 397 22.02 21.13 50.67
CA ASP A 397 21.86 22.59 50.57
C ASP A 397 20.49 23.14 51.05
N GLY A 398 19.93 22.56 52.12
CA GLY A 398 18.63 22.97 52.70
C GLY A 398 17.42 22.61 51.84
N LYS A 399 17.58 21.70 50.86
CA LYS A 399 16.49 21.16 50.03
C LYS A 399 16.45 19.65 50.12
N GLU A 400 15.25 19.10 50.24
CA GLU A 400 15.02 17.65 50.19
C GLU A 400 15.27 17.13 48.76
N LYS A 401 16.16 16.14 48.66
CA LYS A 401 16.48 15.45 47.41
C LYS A 401 16.22 13.96 47.56
N ARG A 402 15.45 13.40 46.62
CA ARG A 402 15.19 11.95 46.57
C ARG A 402 16.32 11.24 45.82
N VAL A 403 17.05 10.38 46.51
CA VAL A 403 18.13 9.57 45.95
C VAL A 403 17.72 8.11 45.91
N LEU A 404 18.03 7.42 44.81
CA LEU A 404 17.69 6.01 44.66
C LEU A 404 18.48 5.15 45.66
N ASN A 405 17.76 4.42 46.51
CA ASN A 405 18.37 3.45 47.40
C ASN A 405 18.61 2.15 46.62
N LYS A 406 19.85 1.93 46.17
CA LYS A 406 20.23 0.76 45.36
C LYS A 406 19.96 -0.57 46.07
N LYS A 407 20.22 -0.63 47.39
CA LYS A 407 20.07 -1.86 48.18
C LYS A 407 18.59 -2.23 48.32
N GLU A 408 17.76 -1.30 48.78
CA GLU A 408 16.32 -1.54 48.96
C GLU A 408 15.61 -1.75 47.61
N THR A 409 16.05 -1.06 46.55
CA THR A 409 15.55 -1.28 45.19
C THR A 409 15.87 -2.69 44.68
N MET A 410 17.09 -3.19 44.92
CA MET A 410 17.48 -4.56 44.55
C MET A 410 16.61 -5.59 45.29
N ILE A 411 16.34 -5.39 46.58
CA ILE A 411 15.46 -6.29 47.35
C ILE A 411 14.03 -6.22 46.80
N ALA A 412 13.51 -5.02 46.53
CA ALA A 412 12.18 -4.86 45.94
C ALA A 412 12.07 -5.54 44.56
N SER A 413 13.13 -5.47 43.75
CA SER A 413 13.21 -6.15 42.46
C SER A 413 13.18 -7.68 42.60
N GLN A 414 13.88 -8.24 43.60
CA GLN A 414 13.78 -9.68 43.91
C GLN A 414 12.36 -10.08 44.34
N LYS A 415 11.69 -9.26 45.16
CA LYS A 415 10.29 -9.49 45.53
C LYS A 415 9.35 -9.40 44.35
N GLN A 416 9.63 -8.48 43.43
CA GLN A 416 8.89 -8.33 42.18
C GLN A 416 8.98 -9.59 41.31
N GLU A 417 10.16 -10.17 41.20
CA GLU A 417 10.34 -11.42 40.45
C GLU A 417 9.64 -12.60 41.14
N ALA A 418 9.72 -12.68 42.47
CA ALA A 418 8.97 -13.69 43.22
C ALA A 418 7.45 -13.59 43.02
N ILE A 419 6.90 -12.37 42.89
CA ILE A 419 5.48 -12.16 42.55
C ILE A 419 5.18 -12.63 41.13
N ARG A 420 6.07 -12.36 40.16
CA ARG A 420 5.91 -12.82 38.76
C ARG A 420 5.92 -14.34 38.66
N GLU A 421 6.87 -15.00 39.32
CA GLU A 421 6.95 -16.45 39.39
C GLU A 421 5.71 -17.05 40.06
N ALA A 422 5.31 -16.50 41.20
CA ALA A 422 4.10 -16.94 41.90
C ALA A 422 2.84 -16.78 41.02
N PHE A 423 2.74 -15.70 40.24
CA PHE A 423 1.63 -15.48 39.31
C PHE A 423 1.64 -16.53 38.19
N LYS A 424 2.80 -16.81 37.61
CA LYS A 424 2.96 -17.83 36.56
C LYS A 424 2.54 -19.23 37.04
N ASP A 425 2.93 -19.60 38.26
CA ASP A 425 2.58 -20.90 38.85
C ASP A 425 1.12 -20.97 39.33
N TRP A 426 0.50 -19.82 39.55
CA TRP A 426 -0.85 -19.70 40.06
C TRP A 426 -1.90 -19.63 38.94
N VAL A 427 -1.63 -18.90 37.85
CA VAL A 427 -2.64 -18.50 36.86
C VAL A 427 -3.44 -19.67 36.28
N PHE A 428 -2.78 -20.80 36.01
CA PHE A 428 -3.42 -22.01 35.51
C PHE A 428 -3.59 -23.11 36.55
N ARG A 429 -3.30 -22.88 37.83
CA ARG A 429 -3.40 -23.91 38.87
C ARG A 429 -4.84 -24.39 39.07
N ASP A 430 -5.78 -23.46 39.11
CA ASP A 430 -7.21 -23.75 39.27
C ASP A 430 -7.84 -24.20 37.93
N PRO A 431 -8.59 -25.32 37.89
CA PRO A 431 -9.18 -25.84 36.65
C PRO A 431 -10.18 -24.91 35.98
N GLU A 432 -11.06 -24.24 36.73
CA GLU A 432 -12.11 -23.37 36.17
C GLU A 432 -11.50 -22.09 35.58
N ARG A 433 -10.59 -21.46 36.32
CA ARG A 433 -9.82 -20.31 35.84
C ARG A 433 -8.98 -20.69 34.63
N ARG A 434 -8.33 -21.85 34.63
CA ARG A 434 -7.55 -22.34 33.49
C ARG A 434 -8.42 -22.46 32.26
N GLN A 435 -9.55 -23.14 32.35
CA GLN A 435 -10.46 -23.31 31.21
C GLN A 435 -10.92 -21.96 30.66
N THR A 436 -11.31 -21.03 31.54
CA THR A 436 -11.80 -19.70 31.13
C THR A 436 -10.70 -18.87 30.44
N LEU A 437 -9.50 -18.83 31.01
CA LEU A 437 -8.39 -18.05 30.45
C LEU A 437 -7.85 -18.65 29.15
N VAL A 438 -7.80 -19.98 29.05
CA VAL A 438 -7.40 -20.68 27.81
C VAL A 438 -8.40 -20.42 26.69
N ALA A 439 -9.70 -20.52 26.97
CA ALA A 439 -10.75 -20.21 25.99
C ALA A 439 -10.64 -18.75 25.50
N LYS A 440 -10.53 -17.80 26.43
CA LYS A 440 -10.39 -16.37 26.12
C LYS A 440 -9.11 -16.06 25.33
N TYR A 441 -8.00 -16.72 25.65
CA TYR A 441 -6.76 -16.56 24.89
C TYR A 441 -6.92 -17.06 23.46
N ASN A 442 -7.53 -18.24 23.27
CA ASN A 442 -7.76 -18.78 21.95
C ASN A 442 -8.71 -17.91 21.11
N GLU A 443 -9.73 -17.34 21.73
CA GLU A 443 -10.68 -16.41 21.09
C GLU A 443 -10.02 -15.09 20.65
N LEU A 444 -9.10 -14.54 21.45
CA LEU A 444 -8.48 -13.25 21.16
C LEU A 444 -7.25 -13.35 20.26
N PHE A 445 -6.44 -14.41 20.41
CA PHE A 445 -5.12 -14.49 19.79
C PHE A 445 -4.96 -15.67 18.83
N ASN A 446 -5.70 -16.76 19.01
CA ASN A 446 -5.65 -17.95 18.14
C ASN A 446 -6.83 -17.99 17.18
N SER A 447 -7.00 -16.88 16.46
CA SER A 447 -8.17 -16.63 15.61
C SER A 447 -7.79 -16.25 14.19
N THR A 448 -6.53 -15.86 13.96
CA THR A 448 -6.06 -15.40 12.64
C THR A 448 -5.49 -16.56 11.83
N ARG A 449 -6.15 -16.91 10.73
CA ARG A 449 -5.60 -17.81 9.70
C ARG A 449 -4.95 -16.97 8.60
N PRO A 450 -3.64 -17.16 8.29
CA PRO A 450 -3.00 -16.47 7.18
C PRO A 450 -3.69 -16.78 5.84
N ARG A 451 -3.75 -15.79 4.97
CA ARG A 451 -4.22 -15.97 3.59
C ARG A 451 -3.11 -16.58 2.74
N GLU A 452 -3.46 -17.59 1.95
CA GLU A 452 -2.58 -18.17 0.93
C GLU A 452 -3.01 -17.65 -0.44
N TYR A 453 -2.10 -16.99 -1.14
CA TYR A 453 -2.38 -16.39 -2.45
C TYR A 453 -1.91 -17.32 -3.57
N ASP A 454 -2.78 -17.57 -4.53
CA ASP A 454 -2.44 -18.22 -5.79
C ASP A 454 -2.51 -17.20 -6.94
N GLY A 455 -1.41 -17.09 -7.69
CA GLY A 455 -1.32 -16.25 -8.89
C GLY A 455 -1.27 -17.03 -10.19
N SER A 456 -1.59 -18.33 -10.17
CA SER A 456 -1.52 -19.22 -11.35
C SER A 456 -2.38 -18.76 -12.52
N HIS A 457 -3.48 -18.04 -12.26
CA HIS A 457 -4.38 -17.47 -13.26
C HIS A 457 -3.84 -16.21 -13.95
N LEU A 458 -2.84 -15.53 -13.38
CA LEU A 458 -2.30 -14.29 -13.93
C LEU A 458 -1.54 -14.53 -15.25
N LYS A 459 -1.78 -13.66 -16.24
CA LYS A 459 -1.27 -13.80 -17.62
C LYS A 459 -0.20 -12.78 -18.02
N PHE A 460 -0.03 -11.70 -17.26
CA PHE A 460 1.00 -10.66 -17.47
C PHE A 460 1.10 -10.13 -18.92
N PRO A 461 0.03 -9.56 -19.51
CA PRO A 461 0.11 -9.03 -20.87
C PRO A 461 1.14 -7.92 -21.03
N GLY A 462 1.84 -7.90 -22.17
CA GLY A 462 2.94 -6.97 -22.43
C GLY A 462 4.28 -7.33 -21.77
N MET A 463 4.30 -8.36 -20.91
CA MET A 463 5.53 -8.95 -20.40
C MET A 463 6.26 -9.70 -21.53
N THR A 464 7.59 -9.66 -21.51
CA THR A 464 8.38 -10.41 -22.48
C THR A 464 8.16 -11.92 -22.35
N PRO A 465 7.94 -12.67 -23.46
CA PRO A 465 7.75 -14.11 -23.42
C PRO A 465 9.03 -14.88 -23.05
N ASP A 466 10.19 -14.21 -23.06
CA ASP A 466 11.49 -14.82 -22.73
C ASP A 466 11.70 -15.05 -21.24
N ILE A 467 10.92 -14.38 -20.39
CA ILE A 467 11.04 -14.44 -18.95
C ILE A 467 9.75 -15.04 -18.39
N GLU A 468 9.85 -16.26 -17.89
CA GLU A 468 8.73 -16.89 -17.18
C GLU A 468 8.86 -16.68 -15.67
N LEU A 469 7.84 -16.05 -15.07
CA LEU A 469 7.76 -15.89 -13.62
C LEU A 469 7.51 -17.25 -12.95
N LYS A 470 8.30 -17.57 -11.93
CA LYS A 470 8.15 -18.79 -11.13
C LYS A 470 6.86 -18.75 -10.29
N PRO A 471 6.34 -19.91 -9.84
CA PRO A 471 5.10 -19.96 -9.04
C PRO A 471 5.10 -19.02 -7.83
N HIS A 472 6.19 -18.94 -7.08
CA HIS A 472 6.28 -18.04 -5.92
C HIS A 472 6.21 -16.56 -6.31
N GLN A 473 6.71 -16.19 -7.49
CA GLN A 473 6.65 -14.83 -7.99
C GLN A 473 5.23 -14.47 -8.42
N LYS A 474 4.52 -15.40 -9.07
CA LYS A 474 3.09 -15.22 -9.42
C LYS A 474 2.25 -15.05 -8.16
N ASN A 475 2.48 -15.87 -7.14
CA ASN A 475 1.79 -15.76 -5.86
C ASN A 475 2.12 -14.45 -5.13
N ALA A 476 3.36 -13.97 -5.21
CA ALA A 476 3.73 -12.66 -4.70
C ALA A 476 3.00 -11.52 -5.42
N VAL A 477 2.84 -11.60 -6.75
CA VAL A 477 2.03 -10.62 -7.49
C VAL A 477 0.57 -10.68 -7.03
N ALA A 478 -0.03 -11.87 -6.93
CA ALA A 478 -1.40 -12.02 -6.42
C ALA A 478 -1.56 -11.46 -5.00
N HIS A 479 -0.57 -11.63 -4.13
CA HIS A 479 -0.55 -11.01 -2.80
C HIS A 479 -0.60 -9.48 -2.89
N VAL A 480 0.21 -8.86 -3.77
CA VAL A 480 0.19 -7.41 -3.96
C VAL A 480 -1.14 -6.93 -4.54
N LEU A 481 -1.75 -7.68 -5.46
CA LEU A 481 -3.02 -7.31 -6.10
C LEU A 481 -4.21 -7.42 -5.15
N TYR A 482 -4.23 -8.44 -4.28
CA TYR A 482 -5.41 -8.82 -3.50
C TYR A 482 -5.27 -8.67 -1.99
N GLY A 483 -4.07 -8.38 -1.48
CA GLY A 483 -3.73 -8.39 -0.06
C GLY A 483 -3.42 -7.03 0.56
N ASP A 484 -3.77 -5.94 -0.14
CA ASP A 484 -3.49 -4.56 0.28
C ASP A 484 -2.00 -4.33 0.59
N ASN A 485 -1.67 -4.10 1.87
CA ASN A 485 -0.30 -3.84 2.33
C ASN A 485 0.51 -5.14 2.38
N THR A 486 1.38 -5.32 1.39
CA THR A 486 2.15 -6.57 1.20
C THR A 486 3.63 -6.41 1.55
N LEU A 487 4.16 -7.34 2.35
CA LEU A 487 5.61 -7.47 2.60
C LEU A 487 6.20 -8.62 1.78
N LEU A 488 7.07 -8.31 0.82
CA LEU A 488 7.80 -9.30 0.01
C LEU A 488 9.13 -9.70 0.67
N ALA A 489 9.06 -10.54 1.71
CA ALA A 489 10.22 -10.99 2.50
C ALA A 489 11.03 -12.15 1.84
N HIS A 490 11.23 -12.11 0.53
CA HIS A 490 12.02 -13.12 -0.19
C HIS A 490 13.53 -12.90 -0.06
N CYS A 491 14.33 -13.97 -0.19
CA CYS A 491 15.78 -13.91 -0.17
C CYS A 491 16.37 -13.07 -1.33
N VAL A 492 17.66 -12.70 -1.22
CA VAL A 492 18.37 -11.99 -2.30
C VAL A 492 18.45 -12.89 -3.54
N GLY A 493 18.17 -12.35 -4.73
CA GLY A 493 18.14 -13.11 -5.98
C GLY A 493 16.82 -13.84 -6.27
N ALA A 494 15.82 -13.79 -5.39
CA ALA A 494 14.52 -14.44 -5.62
C ALA A 494 13.66 -13.81 -6.73
N GLY A 495 14.08 -12.67 -7.27
CA GLY A 495 13.37 -11.95 -8.35
C GLY A 495 12.35 -10.91 -7.88
N LYS A 496 12.54 -10.32 -6.68
CA LYS A 496 11.64 -9.29 -6.11
C LYS A 496 11.39 -8.09 -7.03
N THR A 497 12.40 -7.64 -7.78
CA THR A 497 12.24 -6.54 -8.74
C THR A 497 11.20 -6.86 -9.80
N PHE A 498 11.21 -8.10 -10.32
CA PHE A 498 10.23 -8.55 -11.31
C PHE A 498 8.85 -8.77 -10.68
N GLU A 499 8.77 -9.27 -9.44
CA GLU A 499 7.51 -9.37 -8.70
C GLU A 499 6.84 -7.99 -8.58
N MET A 500 7.58 -6.98 -8.12
CA MET A 500 7.05 -5.62 -7.94
C MET A 500 6.72 -4.95 -9.28
N THR A 501 7.53 -5.18 -10.33
CA THR A 501 7.28 -4.65 -11.68
C THR A 501 6.00 -5.24 -12.27
N ALA A 502 5.87 -6.57 -12.23
CA ALA A 502 4.69 -7.26 -12.73
C ALA A 502 3.43 -6.87 -11.95
N ALA A 503 3.52 -6.72 -10.62
CA ALA A 503 2.42 -6.24 -9.81
C ALA A 503 2.00 -4.81 -10.19
N ALA A 504 2.94 -3.89 -10.43
CA ALA A 504 2.61 -2.53 -10.85
C ALA A 504 1.89 -2.47 -12.21
N MET A 505 2.35 -3.27 -13.18
CA MET A 505 1.72 -3.35 -14.51
C MET A 505 0.33 -3.97 -14.42
N GLU A 506 0.17 -5.06 -13.68
CA GLU A 506 -1.13 -5.71 -13.49
C GLU A 506 -2.09 -4.81 -12.69
N SER A 507 -1.63 -4.11 -11.65
CA SER A 507 -2.45 -3.15 -10.90
C SER A 507 -2.98 -2.03 -11.81
N LYS A 508 -2.14 -1.51 -12.73
CA LYS A 508 -2.58 -0.50 -13.69
C LYS A 508 -3.58 -1.08 -14.69
N ARG A 509 -3.30 -2.26 -15.25
CA ARG A 509 -4.17 -2.95 -16.21
C ARG A 509 -5.55 -3.25 -15.63
N LEU A 510 -5.60 -3.68 -14.37
CA LEU A 510 -6.82 -3.98 -13.62
C LEU A 510 -7.55 -2.73 -13.10
N GLY A 511 -6.98 -1.53 -13.28
CA GLY A 511 -7.55 -0.28 -12.78
C GLY A 511 -7.44 -0.08 -11.27
N LEU A 512 -6.63 -0.91 -10.58
CA LEU A 512 -6.36 -0.78 -9.14
C LEU A 512 -5.47 0.43 -8.82
N CYS A 513 -4.64 0.85 -9.77
CA CYS A 513 -3.91 2.10 -9.71
C CYS A 513 -3.85 2.78 -11.08
N GLN A 514 -3.58 4.09 -11.09
CA GLN A 514 -3.35 4.84 -12.34
C GLN A 514 -1.87 5.03 -12.64
N LYS A 515 -1.04 5.12 -11.58
CA LYS A 515 0.37 5.45 -11.66
C LYS A 515 1.11 4.85 -10.48
N SER A 516 2.05 3.94 -10.74
CA SER A 516 2.84 3.30 -9.69
C SER A 516 4.08 4.14 -9.36
N LEU A 517 4.42 4.30 -8.08
CA LEU A 517 5.64 4.99 -7.64
C LEU A 517 6.56 4.01 -6.91
N PHE A 518 7.79 3.87 -7.40
CA PHE A 518 8.83 3.03 -6.83
C PHE A 518 9.87 3.90 -6.13
N VAL A 519 10.01 3.71 -4.82
CA VAL A 519 11.01 4.41 -4.01
C VAL A 519 12.16 3.44 -3.74
N VAL A 520 13.34 3.74 -4.28
CA VAL A 520 14.50 2.83 -4.26
C VAL A 520 15.76 3.52 -3.72
N PRO A 521 16.80 2.78 -3.30
CA PRO A 521 18.09 3.38 -3.01
C PRO A 521 18.61 4.21 -4.19
N ASN A 522 19.16 5.41 -3.92
CA ASN A 522 19.49 6.40 -4.96
C ASN A 522 20.34 5.86 -6.14
N HIS A 523 21.26 4.94 -5.86
CA HIS A 523 22.17 4.35 -6.85
C HIS A 523 21.53 3.26 -7.72
N LEU A 524 20.32 2.80 -7.35
CA LEU A 524 19.60 1.72 -8.06
C LEU A 524 18.50 2.23 -8.99
N THR A 525 18.25 3.55 -9.04
CA THR A 525 17.18 4.16 -9.87
C THR A 525 17.28 3.76 -11.35
N GLU A 526 18.47 3.86 -11.93
CA GLU A 526 18.71 3.52 -13.35
C GLU A 526 18.67 2.01 -13.59
N GLN A 527 19.23 1.22 -12.67
CA GLN A 527 19.19 -0.24 -12.75
C GLN A 527 17.74 -0.75 -12.70
N TRP A 528 16.92 -0.21 -11.79
CA TRP A 528 15.50 -0.50 -11.71
C TRP A 528 14.76 -0.15 -12.99
N ALA A 529 15.04 1.01 -13.59
CA ALA A 529 14.43 1.39 -14.85
C ALA A 529 14.77 0.41 -15.98
N SER A 530 16.03 -0.03 -16.05
CA SER A 530 16.49 -1.04 -17.00
C SER A 530 15.81 -2.39 -16.78
N ASP A 531 15.75 -2.87 -15.54
CA ASP A 531 15.09 -4.14 -15.18
C ASP A 531 13.58 -4.10 -15.48
N PHE A 532 12.93 -2.95 -15.24
CA PHE A 532 11.52 -2.74 -15.56
C PHE A 532 11.26 -2.92 -17.05
N LEU A 533 12.03 -2.23 -17.89
CA LEU A 533 11.90 -2.27 -19.36
C LEU A 533 12.38 -3.60 -19.94
N ARG A 534 13.28 -4.30 -19.27
CA ARG A 534 13.64 -5.67 -19.63
C ARG A 534 12.47 -6.63 -19.48
N LEU A 535 11.64 -6.45 -18.45
CA LEU A 535 10.46 -7.28 -18.23
C LEU A 535 9.27 -6.83 -19.07
N TYR A 536 9.04 -5.52 -19.18
CA TYR A 536 7.97 -4.89 -19.96
C TYR A 536 8.54 -3.85 -20.93
N PRO A 537 8.98 -4.25 -22.14
CA PRO A 537 9.64 -3.35 -23.08
C PRO A 537 8.77 -2.19 -23.59
N GLY A 538 7.45 -2.38 -23.61
CA GLY A 538 6.48 -1.35 -24.01
C GLY A 538 6.09 -0.36 -22.90
N ALA A 539 6.60 -0.50 -21.68
CA ALA A 539 6.18 0.33 -20.56
C ALA A 539 6.70 1.78 -20.66
N ASN A 540 5.82 2.74 -20.38
CA ASN A 540 6.16 4.14 -20.28
C ASN A 540 6.57 4.51 -18.85
N ILE A 541 7.87 4.54 -18.55
CA ILE A 541 8.39 4.82 -17.21
C ILE A 541 9.12 6.17 -17.11
N LEU A 542 9.09 6.78 -15.92
CA LEU A 542 9.88 7.96 -15.58
C LEU A 542 10.86 7.65 -14.45
N ALA A 543 12.16 7.66 -14.74
CA ALA A 543 13.20 7.48 -13.71
C ALA A 543 13.83 8.81 -13.31
N ALA A 544 13.86 9.11 -12.00
CA ALA A 544 14.44 10.32 -11.46
C ALA A 544 15.97 10.28 -11.45
N THR A 545 16.60 11.37 -11.88
CA THR A 545 18.04 11.60 -11.74
C THR A 545 18.34 12.56 -10.59
N LYS A 546 19.63 12.73 -10.25
CA LYS A 546 20.04 13.73 -9.23
C LYS A 546 19.71 15.17 -9.65
N LYS A 547 19.80 15.48 -10.96
CA LYS A 547 19.57 16.83 -11.49
C LYS A 547 18.11 17.27 -11.39
N ASP A 548 17.18 16.32 -11.43
CA ASP A 548 15.74 16.58 -11.37
C ASP A 548 15.28 17.20 -10.05
N PHE A 549 16.06 17.03 -8.97
CA PHE A 549 15.75 17.52 -7.62
C PHE A 549 16.68 18.65 -7.15
N GLU A 550 17.39 19.28 -8.07
CA GLU A 550 17.99 20.60 -7.86
C GLU A 550 16.86 21.64 -7.73
N PRO A 551 17.04 22.71 -6.93
CA PRO A 551 15.96 23.68 -6.64
C PRO A 551 15.24 24.23 -7.88
N ALA A 552 15.99 24.49 -8.96
CA ALA A 552 15.45 24.99 -10.22
C ALA A 552 14.58 23.96 -10.96
N ASN A 553 14.88 22.66 -10.83
CA ASN A 553 14.24 21.59 -11.62
C ASN A 553 13.14 20.84 -10.85
N ARG A 554 13.12 20.93 -9.51
CA ARG A 554 12.21 20.14 -8.68
C ARG A 554 10.74 20.37 -9.01
N LYS A 555 10.33 21.64 -9.19
CA LYS A 555 8.94 21.98 -9.58
C LYS A 555 8.59 21.37 -10.94
N LYS A 556 9.52 21.45 -11.90
CA LYS A 556 9.37 20.87 -13.24
C LYS A 556 9.24 19.34 -13.19
N PHE A 557 10.07 18.65 -12.41
CA PHE A 557 9.98 17.20 -12.26
C PHE A 557 8.67 16.75 -11.61
N CYS A 558 8.23 17.43 -10.54
CA CYS A 558 6.93 17.13 -9.92
C CYS A 558 5.77 17.37 -10.90
N SER A 559 5.84 18.43 -11.72
CA SER A 559 4.88 18.68 -12.79
C SER A 559 4.88 17.55 -13.84
N ARG A 560 6.06 17.06 -14.25
CA ARG A 560 6.18 15.90 -15.14
C ARG A 560 5.45 14.69 -14.55
N ILE A 561 5.71 14.35 -13.28
CA ILE A 561 5.02 13.24 -12.60
C ILE A 561 3.51 13.45 -12.62
N ALA A 562 3.02 14.65 -12.34
CA ALA A 562 1.59 14.94 -12.26
C ALA A 562 0.89 14.82 -13.62
N THR A 563 1.46 15.42 -14.67
CA THR A 563 0.80 15.56 -15.99
C THR A 563 1.09 14.41 -16.94
N GLY A 564 2.17 13.66 -16.75
CA GLY A 564 2.52 12.53 -17.62
C GLY A 564 1.69 11.28 -17.32
N ASP A 565 1.26 10.60 -18.38
CA ASP A 565 0.73 9.24 -18.30
C ASP A 565 1.89 8.25 -18.26
N TYR A 566 2.34 7.90 -17.06
CA TYR A 566 3.39 6.91 -16.84
C TYR A 566 2.80 5.64 -16.24
N ASP A 567 3.31 4.49 -16.65
CA ASP A 567 3.03 3.20 -16.02
C ASP A 567 3.70 3.12 -14.64
N ALA A 568 4.93 3.63 -14.56
CA ALA A 568 5.69 3.71 -13.33
C ALA A 568 6.59 4.95 -13.25
N VAL A 569 6.75 5.47 -12.03
CA VAL A 569 7.73 6.50 -11.68
C VAL A 569 8.72 5.90 -10.70
N ILE A 570 10.02 6.02 -10.96
CA ILE A 570 11.09 5.46 -10.12
C ILE A 570 11.87 6.63 -9.51
N ILE A 571 11.92 6.70 -8.19
CA ILE A 571 12.54 7.80 -7.44
C ILE A 571 13.48 7.27 -6.36
N GLY A 572 14.57 8.01 -6.11
CA GLY A 572 15.49 7.69 -5.00
C GLY A 572 14.96 8.17 -3.64
N HIS A 573 15.36 7.52 -2.55
CA HIS A 573 14.97 7.89 -1.17
C HIS A 573 15.14 9.39 -0.89
N SER A 574 16.31 9.95 -1.21
CA SER A 574 16.61 11.37 -0.93
C SER A 574 15.75 12.35 -1.73
N GLN A 575 15.25 11.92 -2.89
CA GLN A 575 14.37 12.71 -3.72
C GLN A 575 12.92 12.62 -3.22
N PHE A 576 12.51 11.44 -2.76
CA PHE A 576 11.19 11.22 -2.17
C PHE A 576 10.97 12.08 -0.92
N GLU A 577 11.97 12.19 -0.04
CA GLU A 577 11.94 13.06 1.15
C GLU A 577 11.71 14.54 0.82
N LYS A 578 11.99 14.97 -0.41
CA LYS A 578 11.80 16.36 -0.85
C LYS A 578 10.39 16.63 -1.40
N ILE A 579 9.54 15.62 -1.53
CA ILE A 579 8.14 15.77 -1.93
C ILE A 579 7.34 16.18 -0.69
N PRO A 580 6.78 17.42 -0.64
CA PRO A 580 6.05 17.87 0.53
C PRO A 580 4.72 17.10 0.67
N LEU A 581 4.30 16.87 1.92
CA LEU A 581 2.93 16.44 2.21
C LEU A 581 1.95 17.56 1.80
N SER A 582 0.78 17.20 1.27
CA SER A 582 -0.32 18.15 1.04
C SER A 582 -0.69 18.87 2.35
N GLN A 583 -1.07 20.14 2.28
CA GLN A 583 -1.50 20.92 3.45
C GLN A 583 -2.63 20.23 4.23
N GLU A 584 -3.61 19.63 3.54
CA GLU A 584 -4.69 18.87 4.17
C GLU A 584 -4.19 17.70 5.02
N ARG A 585 -3.28 16.87 4.48
CA ARG A 585 -2.66 15.78 5.26
C ARG A 585 -1.78 16.29 6.40
N GLN A 586 -1.10 17.42 6.24
CA GLN A 586 -0.33 18.02 7.33
C GLN A 586 -1.29 18.42 8.46
N ALA A 587 -2.35 19.18 8.14
CA ALA A 587 -3.38 19.59 9.09
C ALA A 587 -4.01 18.37 9.78
N ALA A 588 -4.50 17.37 9.02
CA ALA A 588 -5.12 16.17 9.56
C ALA A 588 -4.18 15.35 10.47
N THR A 589 -2.88 15.32 10.17
CA THR A 589 -1.88 14.65 11.02
C THR A 589 -1.69 15.40 12.33
N ILE A 590 -1.61 16.73 12.27
CA ILE A 590 -1.46 17.56 13.47
C ILE A 590 -2.75 17.52 14.30
N GLU A 591 -3.93 17.56 13.68
CA GLU A 591 -5.23 17.40 14.34
C GLU A 591 -5.33 16.07 15.06
N ARG A 592 -4.98 14.96 14.39
CA ARG A 592 -4.94 13.63 15.04
C ARG A 592 -4.02 13.62 16.26
N GLN A 593 -2.84 14.24 16.16
CA GLN A 593 -1.92 14.36 17.29
C GLN A 593 -2.50 15.23 18.42
N ILE A 594 -3.24 16.29 18.09
CA ILE A 594 -3.95 17.12 19.07
C ILE A 594 -5.03 16.31 19.76
N ASP A 595 -5.85 15.58 19.02
CA ASP A 595 -6.92 14.73 19.55
C ASP A 595 -6.35 13.66 20.48
N GLU A 596 -5.27 12.98 20.08
CA GLU A 596 -4.56 12.01 20.92
C GLU A 596 -4.07 12.65 22.23
N ILE A 597 -3.49 13.86 22.16
CA ILE A 597 -3.01 14.60 23.33
C ILE A 597 -4.18 15.07 24.21
N GLU A 598 -5.27 15.56 23.63
CA GLU A 598 -6.45 16.05 24.35
C GLU A 598 -7.18 14.94 25.06
N LEU A 599 -7.36 13.82 24.37
CA LEU A 599 -7.90 12.58 24.91
C LEU A 599 -7.03 12.12 26.10
N ALA A 600 -5.70 12.13 25.96
CA ALA A 600 -4.77 11.83 27.06
C ALA A 600 -4.88 12.84 28.23
N ILE A 601 -5.08 14.14 27.96
CA ILE A 601 -5.26 15.18 28.99
C ILE A 601 -6.59 14.99 29.74
N GLU A 602 -7.69 14.75 29.04
CA GLU A 602 -9.01 14.55 29.65
C GLU A 602 -9.02 13.32 30.54
N GLN A 603 -8.36 12.25 30.09
CA GLN A 603 -8.18 11.01 30.85
C GLN A 603 -7.30 11.23 32.09
N ALA A 604 -6.19 11.95 31.95
CA ALA A 604 -5.32 12.29 33.08
C ALA A 604 -6.04 13.15 34.14
N LYS A 605 -6.97 14.04 33.73
CA LYS A 605 -7.81 14.81 34.67
C LYS A 605 -8.78 13.92 35.46
N LYS A 606 -9.33 12.86 34.84
CA LYS A 606 -10.28 11.94 35.47
C LYS A 606 -9.62 10.99 36.49
N ILE A 607 -8.31 10.71 36.36
CA ILE A 607 -7.56 9.72 37.18
C ILE A 607 -6.83 10.35 38.39
N THR A 608 -6.92 11.67 38.60
CA THR A 608 -6.43 12.53 39.73
C THR A 608 -5.17 13.38 39.46
N GLY A 609 -5.30 14.70 39.64
CA GLY A 609 -4.36 15.65 40.29
C GLY A 609 -2.88 15.80 39.90
N SER A 610 -2.34 15.09 38.91
CA SER A 610 -0.90 15.19 38.59
C SER A 610 -0.56 16.41 37.72
N VAL A 611 -0.25 17.54 38.37
CA VAL A 611 0.08 18.83 37.73
C VAL A 611 1.19 18.71 36.67
N ILE A 612 2.18 17.83 36.90
CA ILE A 612 3.37 17.69 36.05
C ILE A 612 3.08 16.98 34.72
N LEU A 613 2.26 15.92 34.73
CA LEU A 613 1.80 15.30 33.49
C LEU A 613 0.93 16.30 32.74
N LEU A 614 -0.07 16.87 33.40
CA LEU A 614 -0.97 17.86 32.82
C LEU A 614 -0.23 19.05 32.17
N SER A 615 0.86 19.55 32.76
CA SER A 615 1.66 20.62 32.15
C SER A 615 2.44 20.17 30.92
N ARG A 616 2.97 18.95 30.90
CA ARG A 616 3.74 18.41 29.77
C ARG A 616 2.86 18.21 28.54
N TRP A 617 1.71 17.56 28.71
CA TRP A 617 0.76 17.33 27.63
C TRP A 617 0.13 18.65 27.12
N LYS A 618 -0.17 19.60 28.01
CA LYS A 618 -0.64 20.95 27.60
C LYS A 618 0.39 21.73 26.78
N ASN A 619 1.67 21.65 27.12
CA ASN A 619 2.72 22.31 26.34
C ASN A 619 2.90 21.67 24.95
N GLN A 620 2.77 20.35 24.86
CA GLN A 620 2.85 19.62 23.60
C GLN A 620 1.65 19.93 22.69
N GLY A 621 0.43 19.94 23.23
CA GLY A 621 -0.77 20.35 22.48
C GLY A 621 -0.74 21.81 22.02
N LYS A 622 -0.18 22.74 22.83
CA LYS A 622 0.06 24.13 22.41
C LYS A 622 1.05 24.22 21.26
N HIS A 623 2.12 23.41 21.28
CA HIS A 623 3.10 23.39 20.20
C HIS A 623 2.47 22.91 18.89
N CYS A 624 1.71 21.81 18.91
CA CYS A 624 0.98 21.31 17.74
C CYS A 624 -0.02 22.35 17.20
N ARG A 625 -0.79 23.03 18.07
CA ARG A 625 -1.72 24.10 17.66
C ARG A 625 -1.00 25.31 17.05
N CYS A 626 0.17 25.69 17.55
CA CYS A 626 0.97 26.76 16.93
C CYS A 626 1.44 26.38 15.53
N VAL A 627 1.80 25.11 15.30
CA VAL A 627 2.23 24.61 13.98
C VAL A 627 1.06 24.55 12.98
N LEU A 628 -0.17 24.36 13.45
CA LEU A 628 -1.39 24.39 12.61
C LEU A 628 -1.79 25.79 12.14
N ILE A 629 -1.41 26.83 12.91
CA ILE A 629 -1.77 28.23 12.64
C ILE A 629 -0.71 28.93 11.77
N SER A 630 0.52 28.39 11.73
CA SER A 630 1.64 28.85 10.91
C SER A 630 1.66 28.16 9.55
#